data_AF-A0A9N9T257-F1
#
_entry.id   AF-A0A9N9T257-F1
#
_cell.length_a   1.000
_cell.length_b   1.000
_cell.length_c   1.000
_cell.angle_alpha   90.00
_cell.angle_beta   90.00
_cell.angle_gamma   90.00
#
_symmetry.space_group_name_H-M   'P 1'
#
loop_
_entity.id
_entity.type
_entity.pdbx_description
1 polymer ?
#
loop_
_entity_poly.entity_id
_entity_poly.type
_entity_poly.pdbx_seq_one_letter_code
_entity_poly.pdbx_strand_id
1 'polypeptide(L)' 'MKTILCIKDLKLELRVRVLRCYVFSILQYGLESWTLKQKHINMLLSFEIMNTEEN' A
#
# COMPACT_ATOMS: atom_id res chain seq x y z
N MET A 1 -16.86 9.40 3.01
CA MET A 1 -17.02 7.94 3.26
C MET A 1 -17.44 7.55 4.67
N LYS A 2 -17.42 8.47 5.66
CA LYS A 2 -17.98 8.19 7.00
C LYS A 2 -19.46 7.76 6.96
N THR A 3 -20.23 8.26 5.98
CA THR A 3 -21.66 7.98 5.82
C THR A 3 -21.93 6.53 5.43
N ILE A 4 -21.25 5.98 4.41
CA ILE A 4 -21.54 4.64 3.87
C ILE A 4 -21.18 3.52 4.86
N LEU A 5 -20.06 3.67 5.58
CA LEU A 5 -19.61 2.68 6.55
C LEU A 5 -20.37 2.76 7.89
N CYS A 6 -20.96 3.92 8.23
CA CYS A 6 -21.68 4.16 9.49
C CYS A 6 -23.21 4.19 9.35
N ILE A 7 -23.77 3.90 8.17
CA ILE A 7 -25.22 3.74 7.99
C ILE A 7 -25.64 2.35 8.51
N LYS A 8 -26.51 2.32 9.52
CA LYS A 8 -27.10 1.08 10.08
C LYS A 8 -28.03 0.37 9.11
N ASP A 9 -28.63 1.10 8.17
CA ASP A 9 -29.59 0.61 7.17
C ASP A 9 -28.94 -0.09 5.96
N LEU A 10 -27.62 -0.10 5.85
CA LEU A 10 -26.94 -0.70 4.71
C LEU A 10 -26.81 -2.21 4.95
N LYS A 11 -27.38 -3.02 4.05
CA LYS A 11 -27.24 -4.49 4.05
C LYS A 11 -25.79 -4.89 4.30
N LEU A 12 -25.58 -5.85 5.20
CA LEU A 12 -24.26 -6.32 5.62
C LEU A 12 -23.39 -6.70 4.41
N GLU A 13 -23.99 -7.31 3.38
CA GLU A 13 -23.33 -7.68 2.12
C GLU A 13 -22.70 -6.48 1.38
N LEU A 14 -23.39 -5.34 1.34
CA LEU A 14 -22.88 -4.11 0.72
C LEU A 14 -21.71 -3.54 1.52
N ARG A 15 -21.74 -3.60 2.85
CA ARG A 15 -20.63 -3.16 3.71
C ARG A 15 -19.38 -4.01 3.50
N VAL A 16 -19.55 -5.33 3.42
CA VAL A 16 -18.45 -6.26 3.15
C VAL A 16 -17.85 -6.01 1.76
N ARG A 17 -18.69 -5.78 0.74
CA ARG A 17 -18.22 -5.45 -0.61
C ARG A 17 -17.44 -4.14 -0.65
N VAL A 18 -17.92 -3.09 0.04
CA VAL A 18 -17.22 -1.80 0.12
C VAL A 18 -15.90 -1.94 0.85
N LEU A 19 -15.84 -2.65 1.99
CA LEU A 19 -14.59 -2.92 2.70
C LEU A 19 -13.60 -3.66 1.79
N ARG A 20 -14.05 -4.72 1.09
CA ARG A 20 -13.20 -5.51 0.22
C ARG A 20 -12.71 -4.74 -1.01
N CYS A 21 -13.56 -3.94 -1.65
CA CYS A 21 -13.15 -3.22 -2.86
C CYS A 21 -12.40 -1.92 -2.54
N TYR A 22 -12.72 -1.25 -1.44
CA TYR A 22 -12.16 0.06 -1.13
C TYR A 22 -10.96 -0.03 -0.18
N VAL A 23 -11.13 -0.68 0.96
CA VAL A 23 -10.06 -0.78 1.97
C VAL A 23 -8.94 -1.70 1.49
N PHE A 24 -9.29 -2.84 0.88
CA PHE A 24 -8.28 -3.78 0.40
C PHE A 24 -7.46 -3.21 -0.76
N SER A 25 -8.07 -2.46 -1.68
CA SER A 25 -7.33 -1.80 -2.77
C SER A 25 -6.34 -0.75 -2.25
N ILE A 26 -6.72 -0.01 -1.21
CA ILE A 26 -5.81 0.98 -0.58
C ILE A 26 -4.66 0.27 0.14
N LEU A 27 -4.95 -0.81 0.87
CA LEU A 27 -3.92 -1.60 1.56
C LEU A 27 -2.94 -2.24 0.56
N GLN A 28 -3.46 -2.80 -0.53
CA GLN A 28 -2.66 -3.40 -1.59
C GLN A 28 -1.75 -2.36 -2.26
N TYR A 29 -2.31 -1.21 -2.64
CA TYR A 29 -1.54 -0.12 -3.24
C TYR A 29 -0.44 0.40 -2.29
N GLY A 30 -0.73 0.50 -1.00
CA GLY A 30 0.25 0.88 0.02
C GLY A 30 1.39 -0.12 0.14
N LEU A 31 1.08 -1.43 0.14
CA LEU A 31 2.07 -2.51 0.19
C LEU A 31 3.00 -2.49 -1.04
N GLU A 32 2.42 -2.32 -2.23
CA GLU A 32 3.19 -2.25 -3.48
C GLU A 32 4.09 -1.01 -3.53
N SER A 33 3.56 0.14 -3.14
CA SER A 33 4.32 1.40 -3.08
C SER A 33 5.45 1.35 -2.07
N TRP A 34 5.22 0.76 -0.89
CA TRP A 34 6.25 0.57 0.13
C TRP A 34 7.37 -0.36 -0.34
N THR A 35 6.99 -1.49 -0.94
CA THR A 35 7.94 -2.48 -1.47
C THR A 35 8.79 -1.88 -2.60
N LEU A 36 8.17 -1.10 -3.49
CA LEU A 36 8.88 -0.41 -4.56
C LEU A 36 9.90 0.60 -4.01
N LYS A 37 9.52 1.37 -2.99
CA LYS A 37 10.41 2.34 -2.34
C LYS A 37 11.60 1.64 -1.67
N GLN A 38 11.38 0.55 -0.95
CA GLN A 38 12.46 -0.22 -0.32
C GLN A 38 13.43 -0.80 -1.35
N LYS A 39 12.92 -1.34 -2.46
CA LYS A 39 13.74 -1.84 -3.56
C LYS A 39 14.61 -0.75 -4.18
N HIS A 40 14.04 0.44 -4.36
CA HIS A 40 14.76 1.58 -4.92
C HIS A 40 15.86 2.09 -3.97
N ILE A 41 15.57 2.16 -2.67
CA ILE A 41 16.57 2.50 -1.63
C ILE A 41 17.71 1.48 -1.62
N ASN A 42 17.40 0.19 -1.65
CA ASN A 42 18.41 -0.86 -1.67
C ASN A 42 19.30 -0.78 -2.91
N MET A 43 18.70 -0.50 -4.08
CA MET A 43 19.43 -0.31 -5.33
C MET A 43 20.41 0.87 -5.23
N LEU A 44 19.96 2.01 -4.72
CA LEU A 44 20.83 3.19 -4.51
C LEU A 44 21.98 2.90 -3.54
N LEU A 45 21.70 2.24 -2.40
CA LEU A 45 22.73 1.82 -1.45
C LEU A 45 23.75 0.88 -2.08
N SER A 46 23.31 -0.08 -2.90
CA SER A 46 24.23 -0.97 -3.60
C SER A 46 25.12 -0.23 -4.59
N PHE A 47 24.67 0.86 -5.22
CA PHE A 47 25.56 1.68 -6.05
C PHE A 47 26.55 2.51 -5.23
N GLU A 48 26.15 3.01 -4.07
CA GLU A 48 27.02 3.79 -3.18
C GLU A 48 28.14 2.92 -2.59
N ILE A 49 27.83 1.69 -2.18
CA ILE A 49 28.81 0.72 -1.66
C ILE A 49 29.83 0.36 -2.75
N MET A 50 29.38 0.06 -3.97
CA MET A 50 30.28 -0.34 -5.08
C MET A 50 31.21 0.81 -5.51
N ASN A 51 30.74 2.06 -5.52
CA ASN A 51 31.60 3.22 -5.81
C ASN A 51 32.61 3.53 -4.68
N THR A 52 32.31 3.11 -3.44
CA THR A 52 33.22 3.28 -2.30
C THR A 52 34.36 2.25 -2.31
N GLU A 53 34.15 1.07 -2.91
CA GLU A 53 35.20 0.06 -3.07
C GLU A 53 36.15 0.33 -4.26
N GLU A 54 35.82 1.30 -5.13
CA GLU A 54 36.60 1.66 -6.32
C GLU A 54 37.60 2.83 -6.08
N ASN A 55 37.64 3.40 -4.87
CA ASN A 55 38.48 4.55 -4.47
C ASN A 55 39.41 4.17 -3.30
#